data_AF-A0A1B7NGB5-F1
#
_entry.id   AF-A0A1B7NGB5-F1
#
_cell.length_a   1.000
_cell.length_b   1.000
_cell.length_c   1.000
_cell.angle_alpha   90.00
_cell.angle_beta   90.00
_cell.angle_gamma   90.00
#
_symmetry.space_group_name_H-M   'P 1'
#
loop_
_entity.id
_entity.type
_entity.pdbx_description
1 polymer ?
#
loop_
_entity_poly.entity_id
_entity_poly.type
_entity_poly.pdbx_seq_one_letter_code
_entity_poly.pdbx_strand_id
1 'polypeptide(L)'
;MSPRLLPRLLKFLQDAPLPKSQSNGNVRRRKRVSMKKSVPETPSFTSDGRTRSILLDDANPITEGHFYDRHKSLPPKVHILRPLHDTGGHDHPREMTEEEREWWSSPYLRMLASPLRECQVTRKKLPSDFLIRLAPTRLPSSQGVREQQTLVPDGVEHPKFKPRRSTPACYITCWKDIIPYTTRIPLPKLSPNLSVPPLLSLRIGYQLRLRVLQELELLTQRLADRALDDPTATVLRRLTRSEWQIVRQTNTIPHKDALALLVVPPVNKNPETKEKPQASTQLAIMDIVQDDAGRPEHSEQPRPPLSVLHPVADDTSSSLLPSAQTPLYHGLSLFPSRSQRAALHKALCELLQVEQHTEKSSRAHGDAKGSHAFLLCANQHTVKRADVVPLAIALWRLRMWEGQAYAGEISYWEVDAEWRLDWANRMY
;
A
#
# COMPACT_ATOMS: atom_id res chain seq x y z
N MET A 1 -10.74 24.11 3.47
CA MET A 1 -10.85 22.66 3.18
C MET A 1 -12.16 22.38 2.44
N SER A 2 -12.12 21.87 1.20
CA SER A 2 -13.32 21.77 0.35
C SER A 2 -14.10 20.45 0.60
N PRO A 3 -15.28 20.48 1.26
CA PRO A 3 -16.06 19.29 1.63
C PRO A 3 -16.75 18.56 0.45
N ARG A 4 -16.41 18.89 -0.80
CA ARG A 4 -17.16 18.46 -2.00
C ARG A 4 -16.52 17.30 -2.78
N LEU A 5 -15.27 16.93 -2.50
CA LEU A 5 -14.57 15.89 -3.26
C LEU A 5 -14.99 14.48 -2.86
N LEU A 6 -15.10 14.20 -1.57
CA LEU A 6 -15.40 12.86 -1.04
C LEU A 6 -16.80 12.34 -1.47
N PRO A 7 -17.89 13.14 -1.35
CA PRO A 7 -19.21 12.71 -1.80
C PRO A 7 -19.26 12.47 -3.32
N ARG A 8 -18.54 13.28 -4.10
CA ARG A 8 -18.45 13.11 -5.56
C ARG A 8 -17.71 11.83 -5.91
N LEU A 9 -16.66 11.48 -5.16
CA LEU A 9 -15.89 10.25 -5.38
C LEU A 9 -16.72 9.00 -5.08
N LEU A 10 -17.47 9.01 -3.97
CA LEU A 10 -18.41 7.93 -3.62
C LEU A 10 -19.50 7.77 -4.67
N LYS A 11 -20.08 8.86 -5.15
CA LYS A 11 -21.07 8.83 -6.24
C LYS A 11 -20.47 8.32 -7.56
N PHE A 12 -19.25 8.73 -7.89
CA PHE A 12 -18.55 8.27 -9.09
C PHE A 12 -18.22 6.76 -9.02
N LEU A 13 -17.93 6.24 -7.82
CA LEU A 13 -17.72 4.80 -7.62
C LEU A 13 -19.01 4.00 -7.81
N GLN A 14 -20.17 4.56 -7.46
CA GLN A 14 -21.48 3.95 -7.69
C GLN A 14 -21.89 3.97 -9.17
N ASP A 15 -21.65 5.08 -9.86
CA ASP A 15 -22.21 5.33 -11.21
C ASP A 15 -21.30 4.91 -12.38
N ALA A 16 -20.03 4.54 -12.16
CA ALA A 16 -19.07 4.38 -13.26
C ALA A 16 -19.34 3.15 -14.18
N PRO A 17 -19.72 3.37 -15.47
CA PRO A 17 -19.88 2.28 -16.44
C PRO A 17 -18.54 1.60 -16.77
N LEU A 18 -18.60 0.33 -17.16
CA LEU A 18 -17.42 -0.49 -17.47
C LEU A 18 -16.65 0.07 -18.69
N PRO A 19 -15.37 0.45 -18.56
CA PRO A 19 -14.54 0.61 -19.75
C PRO A 19 -14.31 -0.76 -20.38
N LYS A 20 -14.65 -0.91 -21.67
CA LYS A 20 -14.29 -2.09 -22.46
C LYS A 20 -12.76 -2.20 -22.47
N SER A 21 -12.23 -3.21 -21.80
CA SER A 21 -10.80 -3.47 -21.67
C SER A 21 -10.18 -3.77 -23.04
N GLN A 22 -9.63 -2.75 -23.69
CA GLN A 22 -8.79 -2.95 -24.87
C GLN A 22 -7.43 -3.47 -24.39
N SER A 23 -7.13 -4.73 -24.69
CA SER A 23 -5.81 -5.33 -24.46
C SER A 23 -4.80 -4.70 -25.40
N ASN A 24 -4.16 -3.62 -24.97
CA ASN A 24 -3.06 -3.04 -25.71
C ASN A 24 -1.84 -3.95 -25.55
N GLY A 25 -1.45 -4.63 -26.64
CA GLY A 25 -0.17 -5.32 -26.74
C GLY A 25 0.99 -4.37 -26.46
N ASN A 26 2.07 -4.90 -25.89
CA ASN A 26 3.27 -4.15 -25.50
C ASN A 26 4.06 -3.66 -26.72
N VAL A 27 3.52 -2.70 -27.46
CA VAL A 27 4.34 -1.83 -28.30
C VAL A 27 5.21 -1.01 -27.35
N ARG A 28 6.53 -1.03 -27.52
CA ARG A 28 7.45 -0.09 -26.86
C ARG A 28 6.97 1.33 -27.21
N ARG A 29 6.09 1.89 -26.38
CA ARG A 29 5.56 3.23 -26.57
C ARG A 29 6.77 4.16 -26.48
N ARG A 30 7.15 4.74 -27.62
CA ARG A 30 8.00 5.94 -27.64
C ARG A 30 7.45 6.88 -26.56
N LYS A 31 8.31 7.36 -25.67
CA LYS A 31 7.91 8.28 -24.59
C LYS A 31 7.23 9.47 -25.28
N ARG A 32 5.89 9.48 -25.27
CA ARG A 32 5.13 10.62 -25.78
C ARG A 32 5.47 11.76 -24.83
N VAL A 33 6.25 12.72 -25.31
CA VAL A 33 6.52 13.94 -24.58
C VAL A 33 5.20 14.68 -24.49
N SER A 34 4.74 14.95 -23.27
CA SER A 34 3.55 15.79 -23.07
C SER A 34 3.94 17.20 -23.47
N MET A 35 3.44 17.67 -24.62
CA MET A 35 3.53 19.07 -24.99
C MET A 35 2.30 19.76 -24.43
N LYS A 36 2.43 20.34 -23.23
CA LYS A 36 1.39 21.19 -22.68
C LYS A 36 1.45 22.51 -23.45
N LYS A 37 0.47 22.75 -24.31
CA LYS A 37 0.22 24.09 -24.82
C LYS A 37 -0.40 24.90 -23.70
N SER A 38 0.12 26.10 -23.42
CA SER A 38 -0.59 27.06 -22.57
C SER A 38 -1.94 27.31 -23.21
N VAL A 39 -3.01 27.04 -22.47
CA VAL A 39 -4.35 27.40 -22.94
C VAL A 39 -4.39 28.93 -22.95
N PRO A 40 -4.74 29.58 -24.08
CA PRO A 40 -4.93 31.02 -24.13
C PRO A 40 -5.91 31.47 -23.04
N GLU A 41 -5.80 32.72 -22.59
CA GLU A 41 -6.77 33.26 -21.63
C GLU A 41 -8.19 33.05 -22.16
N THR A 42 -9.10 32.59 -21.29
CA THR A 42 -10.49 32.35 -21.69
C THR A 42 -11.07 33.65 -22.24
N PRO A 43 -11.46 33.71 -23.52
CA PRO A 43 -11.94 34.94 -24.11
C PRO A 43 -13.21 35.36 -23.39
N SER A 44 -13.33 36.65 -23.07
CA SER A 44 -14.61 37.16 -22.59
C SER A 44 -15.66 36.96 -23.69
N PHE A 45 -16.89 36.60 -23.33
CA PHE A 45 -18.02 36.59 -24.28
C PHE A 45 -18.88 37.86 -24.15
N THR A 46 -18.47 38.81 -23.31
CA THR A 46 -19.16 40.09 -23.17
C THR A 46 -18.89 41.01 -24.37
N SER A 47 -19.85 41.87 -24.68
CA SER A 47 -19.72 42.94 -25.68
C SER A 47 -18.97 44.16 -25.15
N ASP A 48 -18.91 44.32 -23.83
CA ASP A 48 -18.31 45.48 -23.19
C ASP A 48 -16.83 45.60 -23.54
N GLY A 49 -16.47 46.75 -24.14
CA GLY A 49 -15.11 47.06 -24.55
C GLY A 49 -14.64 46.42 -25.86
N ARG A 50 -15.51 45.69 -26.59
CA ARG A 50 -15.17 45.13 -27.90
C ARG A 50 -15.48 46.09 -29.04
N THR A 51 -14.49 46.32 -29.90
CA THR A 51 -14.65 47.07 -31.16
C THR A 51 -15.02 46.19 -32.36
N ARG A 52 -14.85 44.86 -32.23
CA ARG A 52 -15.13 43.88 -33.29
C ARG A 52 -15.75 42.60 -32.75
N SER A 53 -16.35 41.81 -33.66
CA SER A 53 -16.93 40.49 -33.33
C SER A 53 -15.85 39.52 -32.84
N ILE A 54 -16.18 38.69 -31.84
CA ILE A 54 -15.33 37.60 -31.31
C ILE A 54 -14.88 36.63 -32.41
N LEU A 55 -15.64 36.53 -33.50
CA LEU A 55 -15.30 35.65 -34.61
C LEU A 55 -14.05 36.12 -35.39
N LEU A 56 -13.69 37.39 -35.24
CA LEU A 56 -12.57 38.04 -35.92
C LEU A 56 -11.36 38.24 -34.97
N ASP A 57 -11.41 37.67 -33.76
CA ASP A 57 -10.28 37.70 -32.83
C ASP A 57 -9.22 36.66 -33.26
N ASP A 58 -7.94 37.02 -33.13
CA ASP A 58 -6.79 36.19 -33.57
C ASP A 58 -6.67 34.85 -32.80
N ALA A 59 -7.37 34.71 -31.68
CA ALA A 59 -7.46 33.49 -30.86
C ALA A 59 -8.92 33.08 -30.65
N ASN A 60 -9.69 32.92 -31.73
CA ASN A 60 -11.12 32.66 -31.64
C ASN A 60 -11.41 31.23 -31.13
N PRO A 61 -12.15 31.08 -30.01
CA PRO A 61 -12.45 29.77 -29.42
C PRO A 61 -13.39 28.90 -30.28
N ILE A 62 -14.12 29.51 -31.22
CA ILE A 62 -15.06 28.82 -32.10
C ILE A 62 -14.33 28.20 -33.30
N THR A 63 -13.43 28.94 -33.95
CA THR A 63 -12.67 28.43 -35.10
C THR A 63 -11.46 27.62 -34.66
N GLU A 64 -10.83 27.98 -33.54
CA GLU A 64 -9.60 27.38 -33.05
C GLU A 64 -9.79 26.64 -31.72
N GLY A 65 -10.90 25.92 -31.56
CA GLY A 65 -11.25 25.23 -30.31
C GLY A 65 -10.14 24.31 -29.77
N HIS A 66 -9.31 23.75 -30.65
CA HIS A 66 -8.17 22.90 -30.27
C HIS A 66 -7.06 23.62 -29.48
N PHE A 67 -6.93 24.95 -29.56
CA PHE A 67 -6.02 25.70 -28.68
C PHE A 67 -6.56 25.83 -27.24
N TYR A 68 -7.88 25.67 -27.07
CA TYR A 68 -8.56 25.71 -25.79
C TYR A 68 -8.76 24.33 -25.16
N ASP A 69 -8.31 23.26 -25.83
CA ASP A 69 -8.32 21.91 -25.28
C ASP A 69 -7.45 21.84 -24.02
N ARG A 70 -8.10 21.58 -22.88
CA ARG A 70 -7.41 21.43 -21.60
C ARG A 70 -6.60 20.14 -21.61
N HIS A 71 -5.30 20.25 -21.87
CA HIS A 71 -4.37 19.16 -21.68
C HIS A 71 -4.17 18.90 -20.18
N LYS A 72 -4.25 17.62 -19.78
CA LYS A 72 -3.88 17.22 -18.43
C LYS A 72 -2.37 17.42 -18.27
N SER A 73 -1.97 18.24 -17.30
CA SER A 73 -0.56 18.36 -16.96
C SER A 73 -0.02 17.03 -16.45
N LEU A 74 1.29 16.83 -16.57
CA LEU A 74 1.97 15.73 -15.92
C LEU A 74 1.64 15.72 -14.41
N PRO A 75 1.48 14.53 -13.80
CA PRO A 75 1.16 14.44 -12.39
C PRO A 75 2.27 15.10 -11.56
N PRO A 76 1.93 15.82 -10.48
CA PRO A 76 2.91 16.45 -9.64
C PRO A 76 3.83 15.39 -9.01
N LYS A 77 5.06 15.78 -8.69
CA LYS A 77 6.04 14.92 -8.00
C LYS A 77 6.35 15.48 -6.62
N VAL A 78 6.57 14.59 -5.66
CA VAL A 78 6.98 14.96 -4.29
C VAL A 78 8.25 15.80 -4.31
N HIS A 79 9.21 15.42 -5.15
CA HIS A 79 10.50 16.09 -5.26
C HIS A 79 10.94 16.22 -6.71
N ILE A 80 11.47 17.39 -7.05
CA ILE A 80 12.09 17.70 -8.33
C ILE A 80 13.57 17.96 -8.03
N LEU A 81 14.43 16.97 -8.34
CA LEU A 81 15.87 17.03 -8.01
C LEU A 81 16.59 18.22 -8.65
N ARG A 82 16.08 18.73 -9.78
CA ARG A 82 16.62 19.90 -10.47
C ARG A 82 15.48 20.70 -11.05
N PRO A 83 15.36 22.01 -10.78
CA PRO A 83 14.43 22.84 -11.52
C PRO A 83 14.78 22.69 -13.00
N LEU A 84 13.88 22.10 -13.79
CA LEU A 84 14.09 22.06 -15.23
C LEU A 84 13.99 23.50 -15.72
N HIS A 85 15.07 23.98 -16.33
CA HIS A 85 15.00 25.21 -17.12
C HIS A 85 13.89 25.05 -18.16
N ASP A 86 13.15 26.14 -18.40
CA ASP A 86 12.04 26.17 -19.34
C ASP A 86 12.56 25.84 -20.75
N THR A 87 12.45 24.57 -21.14
CA THR A 87 12.97 24.05 -22.41
C THR A 87 11.91 24.15 -23.50
N GLY A 88 11.37 25.36 -23.71
CA GLY A 88 10.62 25.70 -24.91
C GLY A 88 9.36 24.86 -25.15
N GLY A 89 8.47 24.75 -24.15
CA GLY A 89 7.12 24.20 -24.33
C GLY A 89 6.94 22.71 -24.00
N HIS A 90 7.88 22.10 -23.28
CA HIS A 90 7.68 20.77 -22.70
C HIS A 90 7.01 20.85 -21.32
N ASP A 91 5.97 20.05 -21.12
CA ASP A 91 5.32 19.95 -19.82
C ASP A 91 6.28 19.27 -18.83
N HIS A 92 6.42 19.85 -17.65
CA HIS A 92 7.22 19.30 -16.57
C HIS A 92 6.33 19.02 -15.37
N PRO A 93 6.53 17.89 -14.68
CA PRO A 93 5.77 17.62 -13.47
C PRO A 93 6.12 18.69 -12.43
N ARG A 94 5.13 19.44 -11.95
CA ARG A 94 5.32 20.42 -10.88
C ARG A 94 5.60 19.74 -9.54
N GLU A 95 6.16 20.48 -8.59
CA GLU A 95 6.30 19.97 -7.22
C GLU A 95 4.92 19.90 -6.56
N MET A 96 4.72 18.91 -5.70
CA MET A 96 3.53 18.84 -4.86
C MET A 96 3.53 19.99 -3.86
N THR A 97 2.37 20.61 -3.70
CA THR A 97 2.09 21.56 -2.62
C THR A 97 2.11 20.86 -1.25
N GLU A 98 2.11 21.61 -0.16
CA GLU A 98 2.07 21.07 1.21
C GLU A 98 0.83 20.19 1.45
N GLU A 99 -0.36 20.69 1.10
CA GLU A 99 -1.61 19.95 1.20
C GLU A 99 -1.59 18.65 0.38
N GLU A 100 -1.03 18.69 -0.84
CA GLU A 100 -0.89 17.49 -1.65
C GLU A 100 0.07 16.49 -1.05
N ARG A 101 1.15 16.95 -0.41
CA ARG A 101 2.08 16.06 0.30
C ARG A 101 1.43 15.44 1.53
N GLU A 102 0.59 16.17 2.24
CA GLU A 102 -0.21 15.65 3.34
C GLU A 102 -1.21 14.60 2.85
N TRP A 103 -1.93 14.84 1.76
CA TRP A 103 -2.80 13.80 1.18
C TRP A 103 -2.00 12.62 0.66
N TRP A 104 -0.82 12.88 0.09
CA TRP A 104 0.10 11.85 -0.35
C TRP A 104 0.69 11.09 0.85
N SER A 105 0.80 11.66 2.06
CA SER A 105 1.28 10.93 3.24
C SER A 105 0.25 9.93 3.78
N SER A 106 -1.02 10.04 3.38
CA SER A 106 -2.08 9.11 3.78
C SER A 106 -2.06 7.80 2.97
N PRO A 107 -1.86 6.62 3.62
CA PRO A 107 -1.88 5.33 2.93
C PRO A 107 -3.26 5.01 2.38
N TYR A 108 -4.31 5.43 3.10
CA TYR A 108 -5.69 5.19 2.71
C TYR A 108 -6.05 5.90 1.43
N LEU A 109 -5.72 7.20 1.32
CA LEU A 109 -5.98 7.96 0.10
C LEU A 109 -5.20 7.39 -1.08
N ARG A 110 -3.97 6.93 -0.88
CA ARG A 110 -3.20 6.26 -1.96
C ARG A 110 -3.81 4.93 -2.39
N MET A 111 -4.25 4.10 -1.45
CA MET A 111 -4.93 2.84 -1.77
C MET A 111 -6.21 3.09 -2.55
N LEU A 112 -7.01 4.09 -2.15
CA LEU A 112 -8.24 4.49 -2.84
C LEU A 112 -7.98 5.09 -4.24
N ALA A 113 -6.87 5.82 -4.40
CA ALA A 113 -6.44 6.38 -5.68
C ALA A 113 -5.88 5.32 -6.64
N SER A 114 -5.66 4.08 -6.19
CA SER A 114 -5.16 3.00 -7.04
C SER A 114 -6.21 2.61 -8.10
N PRO A 115 -5.79 2.13 -9.30
CA PRO A 115 -6.72 1.85 -10.38
C PRO A 115 -7.81 0.83 -10.00
N LEU A 116 -9.07 1.13 -10.34
CA LEU A 116 -10.17 0.20 -10.13
C LEU A 116 -10.03 -1.05 -11.01
N ARG A 117 -10.29 -2.21 -10.42
CA ARG A 117 -10.32 -3.52 -11.08
C ARG A 117 -11.51 -4.31 -10.56
N GLU A 118 -12.00 -5.24 -11.37
CA GLU A 118 -13.09 -6.14 -10.97
C GLU A 118 -12.51 -7.38 -10.29
N CYS A 119 -13.00 -7.70 -9.09
CA CYS A 119 -12.72 -8.98 -8.44
C CYS A 119 -13.44 -10.09 -9.20
N GLN A 120 -12.69 -11.11 -9.63
CA GLN A 120 -13.23 -12.23 -10.40
C GLN A 120 -14.21 -13.08 -9.58
N VAL A 121 -14.07 -13.10 -8.25
CA VAL A 121 -14.93 -13.88 -7.36
C VAL A 121 -16.22 -13.13 -7.05
N THR A 122 -16.10 -11.90 -6.54
CA THR A 122 -17.24 -11.14 -6.03
C THR A 122 -17.89 -10.24 -7.08
N ARG A 123 -17.27 -10.09 -8.26
CA ARG A 123 -17.67 -9.16 -9.34
C ARG A 123 -17.70 -7.68 -8.93
N LYS A 124 -17.23 -7.34 -7.73
CA LYS A 124 -17.15 -5.96 -7.26
C LYS A 124 -15.94 -5.25 -7.85
N LYS A 125 -16.11 -3.97 -8.19
CA LYS A 125 -15.01 -3.08 -8.58
C LYS A 125 -14.35 -2.51 -7.33
N LEU A 126 -13.08 -2.80 -7.14
CA LEU A 126 -12.29 -2.32 -6.01
C LEU A 126 -10.98 -1.71 -6.51
N PRO A 127 -10.37 -0.77 -5.78
CA PRO A 127 -9.03 -0.30 -6.10
C PRO A 127 -8.02 -1.46 -6.05
N SER A 128 -7.01 -1.43 -6.92
CA SER A 128 -6.08 -2.54 -7.09
C SER A 128 -5.30 -2.92 -5.83
N ASP A 129 -5.11 -2.01 -4.89
CA ASP A 129 -4.42 -2.30 -3.63
C ASP A 129 -5.24 -3.19 -2.68
N PHE A 130 -6.57 -3.18 -2.81
CA PHE A 130 -7.49 -4.08 -2.10
C PHE A 130 -7.60 -5.46 -2.75
N LEU A 131 -6.86 -5.68 -3.84
CA LEU A 131 -6.92 -6.91 -4.62
C LEU A 131 -5.56 -7.60 -4.68
N ILE A 132 -5.58 -8.91 -4.87
CA ILE A 132 -4.42 -9.72 -5.21
C ILE A 132 -4.55 -10.13 -6.67
N ARG A 133 -3.50 -9.85 -7.45
CA ARG A 133 -3.42 -10.27 -8.85
C ARG A 133 -2.88 -11.70 -8.92
N LEU A 134 -3.62 -12.57 -9.60
CA LEU A 134 -3.23 -13.96 -9.86
C LEU A 134 -3.03 -14.16 -11.36
N ALA A 135 -1.90 -14.75 -11.75
CA ALA A 135 -1.56 -15.02 -13.12
C ALA A 135 -1.29 -16.52 -13.33
N PRO A 136 -1.73 -17.11 -14.45
CA PRO A 136 -1.38 -18.48 -14.80
C PRO A 136 0.12 -18.56 -15.09
N THR A 137 0.75 -19.60 -14.56
CA THR A 137 2.15 -19.93 -14.76
C THR A 137 2.25 -21.35 -15.26
N ARG A 138 2.99 -21.56 -16.37
CA ARG A 138 3.29 -22.88 -16.89
C ARG A 138 4.23 -23.59 -15.92
N LEU A 139 3.88 -24.81 -15.53
CA LEU A 139 4.78 -25.70 -14.81
C LEU A 139 5.70 -26.39 -15.83
N PRO A 140 6.97 -26.64 -15.50
CA PRO A 140 7.83 -27.46 -16.35
C PRO A 140 7.21 -28.87 -16.43
N SER A 141 6.71 -29.24 -17.60
CA SER A 141 6.19 -30.59 -17.86
C SER A 141 7.25 -31.44 -18.54
N SER A 142 7.32 -32.72 -18.17
CA SER A 142 8.08 -33.72 -18.93
C SER A 142 7.56 -33.78 -20.37
N GLN A 143 8.45 -34.06 -21.32
CA GLN A 143 8.12 -34.16 -22.74
C GLN A 143 6.95 -35.15 -22.95
N GLY A 144 5.90 -34.71 -23.65
CA GLY A 144 4.72 -35.53 -23.96
C GLY A 144 3.49 -35.31 -23.05
N VAL A 145 3.64 -34.66 -21.90
CA VAL A 145 2.49 -34.31 -21.03
C VAL A 145 1.92 -32.94 -21.42
N ARG A 146 0.59 -32.81 -21.49
CA ARG A 146 -0.08 -31.51 -21.73
C ARG A 146 0.41 -30.48 -20.71
N GLU A 147 0.76 -29.28 -21.19
CA GLU A 147 1.22 -28.19 -20.33
C GLU A 147 0.19 -27.88 -19.24
N GLN A 148 0.52 -28.20 -17.99
CA GLN A 148 -0.29 -27.83 -16.84
C GLN A 148 0.03 -26.39 -16.44
N GLN A 149 -1.01 -25.58 -16.27
CA GLN A 149 -0.87 -24.21 -15.81
C GLN A 149 -1.42 -24.09 -14.40
N THR A 150 -0.73 -23.31 -13.58
CA THR A 150 -1.13 -23.10 -12.19
C THR A 150 -1.23 -21.63 -11.86
N LEU A 151 -2.21 -21.25 -11.03
CA LEU A 151 -2.34 -19.87 -10.57
C LEU A 151 -1.23 -19.54 -9.57
N VAL A 152 -0.54 -18.43 -9.82
CA VAL A 152 0.51 -17.90 -8.95
C VAL A 152 0.24 -16.42 -8.68
N PRO A 153 0.46 -15.93 -7.45
CA PRO A 153 0.43 -14.50 -7.19
C PRO A 153 1.49 -13.75 -7.98
N ASP A 154 1.08 -12.67 -8.65
CA ASP A 154 1.95 -11.85 -9.49
C ASP A 154 1.84 -10.37 -9.11
N GLY A 155 2.98 -9.71 -8.93
CA GLY A 155 3.04 -8.30 -8.52
C GLY A 155 2.70 -8.01 -7.07
N VAL A 156 2.72 -9.02 -6.19
CA VAL A 156 2.64 -8.86 -4.73
C VAL A 156 3.97 -8.29 -4.19
N GLU A 157 5.08 -8.92 -4.56
CA GLU A 157 6.45 -8.45 -4.27
C GLU A 157 6.77 -7.10 -4.96
N HIS A 158 7.78 -6.39 -4.45
CA HIS A 158 8.18 -5.09 -4.98
C HIS A 158 8.81 -5.23 -6.38
N PRO A 159 8.43 -4.38 -7.36
CA PRO A 159 8.90 -4.48 -8.75
C PRO A 159 10.42 -4.49 -8.94
N LYS A 160 11.18 -3.85 -8.03
CA LYS A 160 12.66 -3.87 -8.00
C LYS A 160 13.22 -5.28 -7.76
N PHE A 161 12.54 -6.09 -6.94
CA PHE A 161 12.98 -7.46 -6.61
C PHE A 161 12.37 -8.49 -7.55
N LYS A 162 11.12 -8.26 -7.96
CA LYS A 162 10.41 -9.16 -8.87
C LYS A 162 9.50 -8.39 -9.83
N PRO A 163 9.86 -8.31 -11.12
CA PRO A 163 9.03 -7.64 -12.11
C PRO A 163 7.72 -8.41 -12.31
N ARG A 164 6.65 -7.66 -12.59
CA ARG A 164 5.34 -8.23 -12.94
C ARG A 164 5.42 -8.94 -14.28
N ARG A 165 4.76 -10.09 -14.40
CA ARG A 165 4.63 -10.78 -15.69
C ARG A 165 3.58 -10.11 -16.55
N SER A 166 3.82 -10.00 -17.85
CA SER A 166 2.89 -9.41 -18.82
C SER A 166 1.84 -10.40 -19.32
N THR A 167 1.37 -11.30 -18.45
CA THR A 167 0.36 -12.30 -18.79
C THR A 167 -1.04 -11.84 -18.41
N PRO A 168 -2.08 -12.33 -19.12
CA PRO A 168 -3.46 -12.23 -18.66
C PRO A 168 -3.56 -12.69 -17.21
N ALA A 169 -4.28 -11.93 -16.39
CA ALA A 169 -4.37 -12.17 -14.96
C ALA A 169 -5.78 -11.83 -14.49
N CYS A 170 -6.22 -12.48 -13.42
CA CYS A 170 -7.41 -12.09 -12.68
C CYS A 170 -7.03 -11.38 -11.38
N TYR A 171 -8.00 -10.70 -10.80
CA TYR A 171 -7.89 -10.09 -9.50
C TYR A 171 -8.86 -10.79 -8.54
N ILE A 172 -8.43 -11.02 -7.32
CA ILE A 172 -9.27 -11.49 -6.22
C ILE A 172 -9.20 -10.50 -5.07
N THR A 173 -10.21 -10.47 -4.22
CA THR A 173 -10.17 -9.64 -3.00
C THR A 173 -8.96 -10.02 -2.14
N CYS A 174 -8.30 -9.04 -1.52
CA CYS A 174 -7.21 -9.27 -0.58
C CYS A 174 -7.77 -9.83 0.73
N TRP A 175 -8.14 -11.11 0.72
CA TRP A 175 -8.72 -11.84 1.83
C TRP A 175 -8.45 -13.35 1.63
N LYS A 176 -7.83 -14.00 2.60
CA LYS A 176 -7.42 -15.41 2.48
C LYS A 176 -8.59 -16.39 2.32
N ASP A 177 -9.73 -16.09 2.95
CA ASP A 177 -10.88 -16.99 2.95
C ASP A 177 -11.63 -16.96 1.60
N ILE A 178 -11.25 -16.07 0.68
CA ILE A 178 -11.81 -16.06 -0.69
C ILE A 178 -11.25 -17.19 -1.57
N ILE A 179 -10.09 -17.75 -1.21
CA ILE A 179 -9.36 -18.71 -2.05
C ILE A 179 -10.17 -20.00 -2.34
N PRO A 180 -10.85 -20.62 -1.38
CA PRO A 180 -11.69 -21.79 -1.65
C PRO A 180 -12.79 -21.54 -2.69
N TYR A 181 -13.25 -20.31 -2.86
CA TYR A 181 -14.27 -19.96 -3.85
C TYR A 181 -13.68 -19.76 -5.26
N THR A 182 -12.37 -19.50 -5.37
CA THR A 182 -11.71 -19.34 -6.67
C THR A 182 -11.71 -20.60 -7.52
N THR A 183 -11.80 -21.78 -6.90
CA THR A 183 -11.87 -23.07 -7.60
C THR A 183 -13.25 -23.33 -8.21
N ARG A 184 -14.30 -22.73 -7.65
CA ARG A 184 -15.70 -22.92 -8.10
C ARG A 184 -16.04 -22.08 -9.33
N ILE A 185 -15.31 -21.00 -9.55
CA ILE A 185 -15.60 -20.07 -10.64
C ILE A 185 -14.79 -20.47 -11.87
N PRO A 186 -15.44 -20.78 -13.01
CA PRO A 186 -14.71 -21.10 -14.21
C PRO A 186 -13.87 -19.88 -14.62
N LEU A 187 -12.58 -20.13 -14.89
CA LEU A 187 -11.62 -19.14 -15.37
C LEU A 187 -11.26 -19.38 -16.86
N PRO A 188 -12.23 -19.60 -17.76
CA PRO A 188 -11.96 -20.08 -19.12
C PRO A 188 -11.20 -19.05 -19.95
N LYS A 189 -11.32 -17.76 -19.59
CA LYS A 189 -10.62 -16.66 -20.26
C LYS A 189 -9.11 -16.62 -19.95
N LEU A 190 -8.64 -17.32 -18.91
CA LEU A 190 -7.23 -17.33 -18.54
C LEU A 190 -6.48 -18.49 -19.20
N SER A 191 -6.95 -19.72 -19.01
CA SER A 191 -6.37 -20.92 -19.63
C SER A 191 -7.26 -22.15 -19.40
N PRO A 192 -7.31 -23.11 -20.35
CA PRO A 192 -8.19 -24.28 -20.26
C PRO A 192 -7.80 -25.29 -19.17
N ASN A 193 -6.51 -25.39 -18.81
CA ASN A 193 -5.99 -26.39 -17.84
C ASN A 193 -5.45 -25.73 -16.56
N LEU A 194 -6.21 -24.78 -16.01
CA LEU A 194 -5.78 -24.00 -14.86
C LEU A 194 -6.03 -24.75 -13.55
N SER A 195 -4.98 -25.07 -12.79
CA SER A 195 -5.09 -25.58 -11.43
C SER A 195 -4.84 -24.48 -10.39
N VAL A 196 -5.56 -24.55 -9.27
CA VAL A 196 -5.33 -23.71 -8.09
C VAL A 196 -4.52 -24.52 -7.07
N PRO A 197 -3.29 -24.12 -6.73
CA PRO A 197 -2.52 -24.83 -5.71
C PRO A 197 -3.21 -24.81 -4.34
N PRO A 198 -3.20 -25.91 -3.58
CA PRO A 198 -3.76 -25.92 -2.22
C PRO A 198 -3.03 -24.94 -1.29
N LEU A 199 -1.73 -24.74 -1.52
CA LEU A 199 -0.87 -23.82 -0.74
C LEU A 199 -0.89 -22.39 -1.27
N LEU A 200 -1.82 -22.03 -2.18
CA LEU A 200 -1.89 -20.70 -2.77
C LEU A 200 -2.08 -19.61 -1.69
N SER A 201 -2.96 -19.86 -0.72
CA SER A 201 -3.24 -18.92 0.37
C SER A 201 -1.99 -18.63 1.21
N LEU A 202 -1.29 -19.69 1.63
CA LEU A 202 -0.04 -19.58 2.38
C LEU A 202 1.03 -18.83 1.57
N ARG A 203 1.15 -19.13 0.27
CA ARG A 203 2.10 -18.46 -0.63
C ARG A 203 1.83 -16.95 -0.76
N ILE A 204 0.56 -16.55 -0.88
CA ILE A 204 0.18 -15.12 -0.92
C ILE A 204 0.54 -14.45 0.41
N GLY A 205 0.18 -15.07 1.54
CA GLY A 205 0.52 -14.56 2.87
C GLY A 205 2.03 -14.40 3.08
N TYR A 206 2.83 -15.36 2.60
CA TYR A 206 4.29 -15.27 2.61
C TYR A 206 4.80 -14.09 1.76
N GLN A 207 4.32 -13.93 0.53
CA GLN A 207 4.75 -12.85 -0.35
C GLN A 207 4.35 -11.46 0.16
N LEU A 208 3.21 -11.32 0.83
CA LEU A 208 2.81 -10.07 1.49
C LEU A 208 3.76 -9.71 2.64
N ARG A 209 4.17 -10.69 3.44
CA ARG A 209 5.21 -10.52 4.48
C ARG A 209 6.56 -10.14 3.88
N LEU A 210 6.96 -10.81 2.80
CA LEU A 210 8.18 -10.47 2.06
C LEU A 210 8.12 -9.04 1.52
N ARG A 211 6.95 -8.59 1.04
CA ARG A 211 6.75 -7.22 0.57
C ARG A 211 7.02 -6.20 1.68
N VAL A 212 6.59 -6.46 2.91
CA VAL A 212 6.88 -5.58 4.07
C VAL A 212 8.39 -5.47 4.30
N LEU A 213 9.13 -6.59 4.26
CA LEU A 213 10.60 -6.58 4.41
C LEU A 213 11.30 -5.83 3.26
N GLN A 214 10.83 -6.03 2.03
CA GLN A 214 11.34 -5.32 0.85
C GLN A 214 11.12 -3.81 0.94
N GLU A 215 9.95 -3.36 1.41
CA GLU A 215 9.68 -1.93 1.59
C GLU A 215 10.52 -1.31 2.71
N LEU A 216 10.78 -2.05 3.80
CA LEU A 216 11.72 -1.62 4.84
C LEU A 216 13.12 -1.44 4.28
N GLU A 217 13.63 -2.40 3.50
CA GLU A 217 14.95 -2.30 2.86
C GLU A 217 15.06 -1.07 1.96
N LEU A 218 14.04 -0.81 1.14
CA LEU A 218 14.02 0.36 0.26
C LEU A 218 13.88 1.66 1.02
N LEU A 219 13.13 1.67 2.13
CA LEU A 219 13.00 2.83 2.99
C LEU A 219 14.34 3.17 3.66
N THR A 220 15.05 2.16 4.16
CA THR A 220 16.41 2.33 4.72
C THR A 220 17.37 2.90 3.67
N GLN A 221 17.34 2.37 2.44
CA GLN A 221 18.16 2.89 1.33
C GLN A 221 17.84 4.36 1.04
N ARG A 222 16.54 4.71 0.91
CA ARG A 222 16.12 6.11 0.64
C ARG A 222 16.50 7.07 1.75
N LEU A 223 16.43 6.65 3.02
CA LEU A 223 16.86 7.48 4.15
C LEU A 223 18.37 7.64 4.20
N ALA A 224 19.13 6.58 3.92
CA ALA A 224 20.59 6.65 3.86
C ALA A 224 21.07 7.63 2.78
N ASP A 225 20.42 7.61 1.61
CA ASP A 225 20.71 8.53 0.49
C ASP A 225 20.36 10.00 0.82
N ARG A 226 19.52 10.24 1.84
CA ARG A 226 18.95 11.56 2.18
C ARG A 226 19.07 11.88 3.67
N ALA A 227 20.12 11.40 4.33
CA ALA A 227 20.28 11.53 5.77
C ALA A 227 20.32 13.00 6.25
N LEU A 228 20.68 13.94 5.36
CA LEU A 228 20.82 15.37 5.65
C LEU A 228 19.54 16.19 5.37
N ASP A 229 18.55 15.63 4.69
CA ASP A 229 17.32 16.35 4.36
C ASP A 229 16.38 16.34 5.59
N ASP A 230 16.15 17.52 6.19
CA ASP A 230 15.23 17.76 7.32
C ASP A 230 15.35 16.75 8.49
N PRO A 231 16.31 16.96 9.41
CA PRO A 231 16.54 16.05 10.54
C PRO A 231 15.37 16.00 11.53
N THR A 232 14.43 16.97 11.47
CA THR A 232 13.26 17.00 12.35
C THR A 232 12.17 16.00 11.91
N ALA A 233 12.17 15.63 10.63
CA ALA A 233 11.18 14.74 10.04
C ALA A 233 11.51 13.27 10.30
N THR A 234 11.27 12.80 11.54
CA THR A 234 11.48 11.40 11.93
C THR A 234 10.49 10.46 11.23
N VAL A 235 10.98 9.47 10.49
CA VAL A 235 10.14 8.47 9.79
C VAL A 235 9.87 7.27 10.69
N LEU A 236 10.89 6.80 11.40
CA LEU A 236 10.81 5.68 12.33
C LEU A 236 11.35 6.10 13.70
N ARG A 237 10.54 5.90 14.75
CA ARG A 237 10.93 6.17 16.12
C ARG A 237 10.72 4.93 16.99
N ARG A 238 11.63 4.69 17.93
CA ARG A 238 11.45 3.69 18.99
C ARG A 238 10.77 4.34 20.19
N LEU A 239 9.62 3.82 20.62
CA LEU A 239 8.97 4.32 21.82
C LEU A 239 9.78 3.96 23.06
N THR A 240 9.82 4.85 24.05
CA THR A 240 10.37 4.54 25.38
C THR A 240 9.47 3.56 26.13
N ARG A 241 9.95 3.00 27.24
CA ARG A 241 9.14 2.08 28.06
C ARG A 241 7.95 2.78 28.70
N SER A 242 8.13 4.00 29.18
CA SER A 242 7.05 4.82 29.74
C SER A 242 6.00 5.16 28.68
N GLU A 243 6.40 5.60 27.49
CA GLU A 243 5.47 5.86 26.37
C GLU A 243 4.68 4.61 25.99
N TRP A 244 5.35 3.47 25.92
CA TRP A 244 4.69 2.21 25.61
C TRP A 244 3.71 1.77 26.72
N GLN A 245 4.02 2.04 28.00
CA GLN A 245 3.08 1.82 29.10
C GLN A 245 1.86 2.73 28.99
N ILE A 246 2.04 4.00 28.63
CA ILE A 246 0.93 4.95 28.40
C ILE A 246 0.03 4.45 27.28
N VAL A 247 0.59 3.99 26.14
CA VAL A 247 -0.19 3.42 25.04
C VAL A 247 -0.99 2.18 25.50
N ARG A 248 -0.39 1.31 26.32
CA ARG A 248 -1.08 0.13 26.88
C ARG A 248 -2.20 0.48 27.85
N GLN A 249 -2.01 1.51 28.68
CA GLN A 249 -2.98 1.91 29.69
C GLN A 249 -4.15 2.69 29.09
N THR A 250 -3.84 3.63 28.19
CA THR A 250 -4.85 4.52 27.57
C THR A 250 -5.50 3.93 26.34
N ASN A 251 -4.87 2.94 25.69
CA ASN A 251 -5.22 2.47 24.36
C ASN A 251 -5.25 3.60 23.31
N THR A 252 -4.53 4.70 23.54
CA THR A 252 -4.41 5.84 22.60
C THR A 252 -2.95 6.00 22.20
N ILE A 253 -2.69 6.47 20.97
CA ILE A 253 -1.33 6.77 20.51
C ILE A 253 -1.10 8.28 20.60
N PRO A 254 -0.19 8.77 21.49
CA PRO A 254 0.01 10.19 21.76
C PRO A 254 0.87 10.88 20.68
N HIS A 255 0.65 10.57 19.41
CA HIS A 255 1.43 11.10 18.29
C HIS A 255 0.53 11.37 17.09
N LYS A 256 0.34 12.64 16.75
CA LYS A 256 -0.53 13.10 15.66
C LYS A 256 -0.19 12.49 14.30
N ASP A 257 1.10 12.36 14.00
CA ASP A 257 1.59 11.84 12.70
C ASP A 257 1.77 10.32 12.70
N ALA A 258 1.23 9.61 13.70
CA ALA A 258 1.34 8.17 13.80
C ALA A 258 0.62 7.49 12.63
N LEU A 259 1.36 6.64 11.92
CA LEU A 259 0.86 5.89 10.78
C LEU A 259 0.60 4.43 11.13
N ALA A 260 1.50 3.82 11.88
CA ALA A 260 1.41 2.45 12.37
C ALA A 260 2.35 2.25 13.55
N LEU A 261 1.96 1.41 14.50
CA LEU A 261 2.79 1.01 15.63
C LEU A 261 3.13 -0.49 15.52
N LEU A 262 4.40 -0.87 15.49
CA LEU A 262 4.83 -2.26 15.38
C LEU A 262 5.47 -2.72 16.68
N VAL A 263 4.91 -3.75 17.32
CA VAL A 263 5.48 -4.38 18.51
C VAL A 263 6.27 -5.60 18.09
N VAL A 264 7.59 -5.47 17.99
CA VAL A 264 8.49 -6.51 17.50
C VAL A 264 9.55 -6.79 18.56
N PRO A 265 9.32 -7.75 19.47
CA PRO A 265 10.35 -8.16 20.42
C PRO A 265 11.50 -8.90 19.70
N PRO A 266 12.73 -8.84 20.24
CA PRO A 266 13.84 -9.61 19.72
C PRO A 266 13.54 -11.10 19.85
N VAL A 267 13.97 -11.90 18.88
CA VAL A 267 13.72 -13.34 18.90
C VAL A 267 14.65 -14.02 19.89
N ASN A 268 14.09 -14.82 20.79
CA ASN A 268 14.83 -15.61 21.76
C ASN A 268 15.72 -16.64 21.07
N LYS A 269 16.81 -17.04 21.73
CA LYS A 269 17.64 -18.18 21.31
C LYS A 269 16.79 -19.44 21.30
N ASN A 270 17.03 -20.35 20.35
CA ASN A 270 16.39 -21.65 20.35
C ASN A 270 16.80 -22.40 21.64
N PRO A 271 15.87 -22.95 22.45
CA PRO A 271 16.22 -23.67 23.67
C PRO A 271 17.17 -24.85 23.42
N GLU A 272 17.01 -25.54 22.30
CA GLU A 272 17.80 -26.73 21.97
C GLU A 272 19.18 -26.36 21.43
N THR A 273 19.22 -25.55 20.35
CA THR A 273 20.50 -25.21 19.70
C THR A 273 21.25 -24.08 20.40
N LYS A 274 20.60 -23.32 21.30
CA LYS A 274 21.12 -22.09 21.96
C LYS A 274 21.55 -20.98 20.99
N GLU A 275 21.32 -21.16 19.69
CA GLU A 275 21.63 -20.19 18.66
C GLU A 275 20.47 -19.21 18.46
N LYS A 276 20.81 -17.98 18.05
CA LYS A 276 19.80 -17.01 17.61
C LYS A 276 19.38 -17.39 16.19
N PRO A 277 18.08 -17.44 15.88
CA PRO A 277 17.62 -17.72 14.53
C PRO A 277 18.18 -16.68 13.57
N GLN A 278 18.78 -17.16 12.48
CA GLN A 278 19.34 -16.30 11.45
C GLN A 278 18.21 -15.55 10.74
N ALA A 279 18.41 -14.25 10.54
CA ALA A 279 17.53 -13.44 9.72
C ALA A 279 17.63 -13.93 8.27
N SER A 280 16.57 -14.57 7.77
CA SER A 280 16.45 -14.97 6.36
C SER A 280 15.21 -14.34 5.73
N THR A 281 15.39 -13.76 4.55
CA THR A 281 14.30 -13.29 3.68
C THR A 281 13.85 -14.36 2.70
N GLN A 282 14.63 -15.42 2.53
CA GLN A 282 14.34 -16.56 1.67
C GLN A 282 13.95 -17.74 2.56
N LEU A 283 12.65 -18.00 2.67
CA LEU A 283 12.15 -19.25 3.23
C LEU A 283 11.56 -20.09 2.13
N ALA A 284 11.85 -21.39 2.19
CA ALA A 284 11.05 -22.34 1.45
C ALA A 284 9.66 -22.37 2.09
N ILE A 285 8.63 -22.59 1.27
CA ILE A 285 7.26 -22.76 1.78
C ILE A 285 7.19 -23.91 2.81
N MET A 286 8.03 -24.93 2.65
CA MET A 286 8.10 -26.07 3.57
C MET A 286 8.55 -25.65 4.98
N ASP A 287 9.49 -24.70 5.09
CA ASP A 287 9.96 -24.18 6.38
C ASP A 287 8.83 -23.51 7.15
N ILE A 288 7.91 -22.84 6.43
CA ILE A 288 6.74 -22.18 7.03
C ILE A 288 5.77 -23.22 7.60
N VAL A 289 5.55 -24.32 6.87
CA VAL A 289 4.65 -25.39 7.30
C VAL A 289 5.24 -26.12 8.51
N GLN A 290 6.55 -26.37 8.51
CA GLN A 290 7.25 -27.01 9.62
C GLN A 290 7.27 -26.14 10.88
N ASP A 291 7.48 -24.82 10.73
CA ASP A 291 7.46 -23.88 11.86
C ASP A 291 6.09 -23.85 12.57
N ASP A 292 4.99 -24.07 11.85
CA ASP A 292 3.64 -24.10 12.44
C ASP A 292 3.32 -25.48 13.05
N ALA A 293 3.78 -26.58 12.42
CA ALA A 293 3.58 -27.94 12.90
C ALA A 293 4.42 -28.28 14.15
N GLY A 294 5.60 -27.68 14.31
CA GLY A 294 6.50 -27.92 15.44
C GLY A 294 6.10 -27.19 16.73
N ARG A 295 4.98 -26.44 16.74
CA ARG A 295 4.50 -25.80 17.95
C ARG A 295 3.79 -26.86 18.81
N PRO A 296 4.25 -27.13 20.04
CA PRO A 296 3.50 -28.02 20.92
C PRO A 296 2.11 -27.41 21.09
N GLU A 297 1.07 -28.19 20.78
CA GLU A 297 -0.34 -27.80 20.92
C GLU A 297 -0.65 -27.29 22.34
N HIS A 298 0.21 -27.63 23.30
CA HIS A 298 0.17 -27.26 24.71
C HIS A 298 0.65 -25.84 25.05
N SER A 299 1.09 -24.99 24.10
CA SER A 299 1.27 -23.57 24.45
C SER A 299 -0.10 -22.90 24.53
N GLU A 300 -0.75 -22.99 25.69
CA GLU A 300 -2.12 -22.52 25.99
C GLU A 300 -2.34 -21.02 25.73
N GLN A 301 -1.27 -20.24 25.57
CA GLN A 301 -1.40 -18.80 25.34
C GLN A 301 -1.90 -18.51 23.91
N PRO A 302 -3.11 -17.92 23.76
CA PRO A 302 -3.63 -17.53 22.46
C PRO A 302 -2.67 -16.53 21.80
N ARG A 303 -2.48 -16.67 20.49
CA ARG A 303 -1.69 -15.68 19.74
C ARG A 303 -2.38 -14.32 19.88
N PRO A 304 -1.63 -13.23 20.09
CA PRO A 304 -2.23 -11.91 20.09
C PRO A 304 -2.88 -11.65 18.72
N PRO A 305 -3.87 -10.74 18.62
CA PRO A 305 -4.40 -10.33 17.33
C PRO A 305 -3.25 -9.84 16.42
N LEU A 306 -3.37 -10.00 15.11
CA LEU A 306 -2.37 -9.47 14.17
C LEU A 306 -2.26 -7.94 14.26
N SER A 307 -3.39 -7.26 14.42
CA SER A 307 -3.49 -5.82 14.58
C SER A 307 -4.67 -5.42 15.47
N VAL A 308 -4.51 -4.31 16.19
CA VAL A 308 -5.58 -3.61 16.91
C VAL A 308 -5.58 -2.15 16.46
N LEU A 309 -6.75 -1.57 16.20
CA LEU A 309 -6.87 -0.17 15.80
C LEU A 309 -6.97 0.70 17.06
N HIS A 310 -6.07 1.67 17.19
CA HIS A 310 -6.05 2.62 18.31
C HIS A 310 -6.37 4.03 17.82
N PRO A 311 -7.19 4.81 18.56
CA PRO A 311 -7.38 6.23 18.29
C PRO A 311 -6.06 7.00 18.46
N VAL A 312 -5.85 7.99 17.60
CA VAL A 312 -4.74 8.95 17.72
C VAL A 312 -5.15 10.09 18.64
N ALA A 313 -4.28 10.48 19.58
CA ALA A 313 -4.53 11.64 20.44
C ALA A 313 -4.62 12.92 19.59
N ASP A 314 -5.48 13.85 20.01
CA ASP A 314 -5.70 15.15 19.38
C ASP A 314 -6.36 15.12 17.99
N ASP A 315 -7.06 14.04 17.64
CA ASP A 315 -7.91 14.05 16.45
C ASP A 315 -9.20 14.84 16.74
N THR A 316 -9.09 16.18 16.72
CA THR A 316 -10.23 17.11 16.77
C THR A 316 -10.97 17.17 15.44
N SER A 317 -10.89 16.11 14.63
CA SER A 317 -11.60 16.03 13.37
C SER A 317 -13.09 16.20 13.64
N SER A 318 -13.75 16.95 12.75
CA SER A 318 -15.17 17.27 12.85
C SER A 318 -15.98 15.99 13.13
N SER A 319 -16.97 16.07 14.02
CA SER A 319 -17.87 14.98 14.46
C SER A 319 -18.55 14.16 13.34
N LEU A 320 -18.39 14.58 12.08
CA LEU A 320 -18.93 13.94 10.89
C LEU A 320 -18.02 12.85 10.30
N LEU A 321 -16.72 12.82 10.63
CA LEU A 321 -15.79 11.80 10.13
C LEU A 321 -15.40 10.84 11.25
N PRO A 322 -15.26 9.53 10.97
CA PRO A 322 -14.71 8.60 11.94
C PRO A 322 -13.31 9.04 12.34
N SER A 323 -13.00 8.95 13.64
CA SER A 323 -11.69 9.31 14.15
C SER A 323 -10.60 8.49 13.45
N ALA A 324 -9.48 9.14 13.15
CA ALA A 324 -8.32 8.52 12.58
C ALA A 324 -7.80 7.44 13.53
N GLN A 325 -7.85 6.20 13.05
CA GLN A 325 -7.35 5.05 13.78
C GLN A 325 -6.03 4.57 13.20
N THR A 326 -5.07 4.34 14.09
CA THR A 326 -3.74 3.85 13.76
C THR A 326 -3.63 2.37 14.14
N PRO A 327 -3.22 1.49 13.20
CA PRO A 327 -3.04 0.08 13.49
C PRO A 327 -1.78 -0.17 14.34
N LEU A 328 -1.97 -0.88 15.45
CA LEU A 328 -0.94 -1.51 16.25
C LEU A 328 -0.77 -2.95 15.80
N TYR A 329 0.36 -3.28 15.17
CA TYR A 329 0.72 -4.60 14.68
C TYR A 329 1.54 -5.39 15.71
N HIS A 330 1.14 -6.63 15.96
CA HIS A 330 1.93 -7.56 16.78
C HIS A 330 2.85 -8.40 15.90
N GLY A 331 4.17 -8.22 16.04
CA GLY A 331 5.18 -8.91 15.23
C GLY A 331 5.11 -10.44 15.31
N LEU A 332 4.63 -10.99 16.45
CA LEU A 332 4.44 -12.43 16.65
C LEU A 332 3.40 -13.03 15.68
N SER A 333 2.30 -12.33 15.48
CA SER A 333 1.18 -12.76 14.62
C SER A 333 1.37 -12.29 13.17
N LEU A 334 1.99 -11.11 13.00
CA LEU A 334 2.33 -10.57 11.69
C LEU A 334 3.33 -11.46 10.94
N PHE A 335 4.34 -11.99 11.64
CA PHE A 335 5.34 -12.92 11.10
C PHE A 335 5.40 -14.18 11.99
N PRO A 336 4.67 -15.26 11.62
CA PRO A 336 4.65 -16.49 12.41
C PRO A 336 6.02 -17.17 12.51
N SER A 337 6.80 -17.15 11.43
CA SER A 337 8.13 -17.77 11.38
C SER A 337 9.17 -16.99 12.16
N ARG A 338 10.01 -17.70 12.94
CA ARG A 338 11.03 -17.10 13.81
C ARG A 338 12.12 -16.36 13.04
N SER A 339 12.56 -16.93 11.92
CA SER A 339 13.59 -16.35 11.04
C SER A 339 13.10 -15.05 10.38
N GLN A 340 11.84 -15.02 9.94
CA GLN A 340 11.20 -13.81 9.43
C GLN A 340 11.03 -12.72 10.48
N ARG A 341 10.69 -13.08 11.73
CA ARG A 341 10.66 -12.10 12.84
C ARG A 341 12.03 -11.52 13.13
N ALA A 342 13.07 -12.36 13.09
CA ALA A 342 14.44 -11.90 13.25
C ALA A 342 14.82 -10.95 12.12
N ALA A 343 14.42 -11.24 10.88
CA ALA A 343 14.61 -10.36 9.73
C ALA A 343 13.86 -9.03 9.86
N LEU A 344 12.59 -9.05 10.31
CA LEU A 344 11.81 -7.83 10.57
C LEU A 344 12.46 -6.96 11.65
N HIS A 345 12.81 -7.56 12.79
CA HIS A 345 13.46 -6.84 13.89
C HIS A 345 14.80 -6.25 13.44
N LYS A 346 15.61 -7.02 12.70
CA LYS A 346 16.88 -6.56 12.14
C LYS A 346 16.66 -5.35 11.21
N ALA A 347 15.73 -5.44 10.26
CA ALA A 347 15.42 -4.37 9.32
C ALA A 347 14.93 -3.09 10.02
N LEU A 348 14.09 -3.20 11.05
CA LEU A 348 13.65 -2.06 11.87
C LEU A 348 14.80 -1.43 12.66
N CYS A 349 15.72 -2.25 13.19
CA CYS A 349 16.92 -1.75 13.87
C CYS A 349 17.89 -1.05 12.92
N GLU A 350 18.10 -1.58 11.72
CA GLU A 350 18.92 -0.94 10.68
C GLU A 350 18.31 0.39 10.24
N LEU A 351 16.99 0.43 10.04
CA LEU A 351 16.27 1.67 9.73
C LEU A 351 16.41 2.72 10.85
N LEU A 352 16.31 2.30 12.12
CA LEU A 352 16.56 3.18 13.27
C LEU A 352 17.99 3.67 13.37
N GLN A 353 18.97 2.84 13.03
CA GLN A 353 20.39 3.26 13.04
C GLN A 353 20.62 4.38 12.03
N VAL A 354 20.05 4.27 10.82
CA VAL A 354 20.10 5.34 9.81
C VAL A 354 19.42 6.61 10.31
N GLU A 355 18.28 6.51 11.01
CA GLU A 355 17.62 7.66 11.62
C GLU A 355 18.43 8.30 12.75
N GLN A 356 19.07 7.51 13.60
CA GLN A 356 19.80 7.99 14.78
C GLN A 356 21.19 8.53 14.47
N HIS A 357 21.75 8.31 13.27
CA HIS A 357 23.09 8.82 12.93
C HIS A 357 23.23 10.35 13.01
N THR A 358 22.12 11.08 13.08
CA THR A 358 22.08 12.53 13.34
C THR A 358 22.24 12.90 14.81
N GLU A 359 21.90 12.01 15.76
CA GLU A 359 21.88 12.29 17.20
C GLU A 359 22.73 11.29 17.99
N LYS A 360 23.80 11.77 18.63
CA LYS A 360 24.59 10.98 19.58
C LYS A 360 23.73 10.67 20.82
N SER A 361 23.01 9.56 20.79
CA SER A 361 22.23 9.08 21.94
C SER A 361 23.16 8.82 23.12
N SER A 362 22.97 9.58 24.20
CA SER A 362 23.46 9.20 25.52
C SER A 362 22.78 7.88 25.94
N ARG A 363 23.50 7.03 26.67
CA ARG A 363 22.96 5.73 27.12
C ARG A 363 21.81 5.99 28.10
N ALA A 364 20.58 5.90 27.61
CA ALA A 364 19.39 6.03 28.44
C ALA A 364 19.29 4.85 29.44
N HIS A 365 18.99 5.15 30.71
CA HIS A 365 18.80 4.18 31.78
C HIS A 365 17.32 4.14 32.22
N GLY A 366 16.89 3.04 32.82
CA GLY A 366 15.55 2.90 33.39
C GLY A 366 14.42 2.97 32.35
N ASP A 367 13.40 3.79 32.62
CA ASP A 367 12.19 3.94 31.80
C ASP A 367 12.42 4.69 30.49
N ALA A 368 13.51 5.47 30.42
CA ALA A 368 13.97 6.10 29.18
C ALA A 368 14.54 5.10 28.17
N LYS A 369 14.74 3.82 28.56
CA LYS A 369 15.21 2.78 27.64
C LYS A 369 14.16 2.51 26.56
N GLY A 370 14.60 2.39 25.31
CA GLY A 370 13.74 2.00 24.20
C GLY A 370 13.02 0.68 24.43
N SER A 371 11.72 0.67 24.19
CA SER A 371 10.82 -0.49 24.28
C SER A 371 10.98 -1.43 23.06
N HIS A 372 10.05 -2.37 22.86
CA HIS A 372 9.99 -3.18 21.63
C HIS A 372 8.97 -2.65 20.61
N ALA A 373 8.46 -1.44 20.86
CA ALA A 373 7.48 -0.79 20.02
C ALA A 373 8.16 0.24 19.12
N PHE A 374 7.88 0.14 17.83
CA PHE A 374 8.42 0.97 16.76
C PHE A 374 7.26 1.74 16.13
N LEU A 375 7.30 3.07 16.21
CA LEU A 375 6.30 3.96 15.65
C LEU A 375 6.76 4.43 14.27
N LEU A 376 5.94 4.17 13.25
CA LEU A 376 6.07 4.76 11.93
C LEU A 376 5.29 6.07 11.90
N CYS A 377 5.93 7.13 11.41
CA CYS A 377 5.33 8.46 11.29
C CYS A 377 5.24 8.90 9.82
N ALA A 378 4.12 9.51 9.43
CA ALA A 378 3.94 10.07 8.10
C ALA A 378 3.28 11.45 8.13
N ASN A 379 3.98 12.45 7.61
CA ASN A 379 3.48 13.80 7.41
C ASN A 379 4.07 14.37 6.10
N GLN A 380 3.74 15.62 5.80
CA GLN A 380 4.22 16.31 4.59
C GLN A 380 5.75 16.42 4.50
N HIS A 381 6.45 16.44 5.64
CA HIS A 381 7.91 16.55 5.74
C HIS A 381 8.58 15.19 5.56
N THR A 382 8.08 14.15 6.22
CA THR A 382 8.63 12.80 6.08
C THR A 382 8.48 12.28 4.66
N VAL A 383 7.37 12.60 3.97
CA VAL A 383 7.18 12.25 2.55
C VAL A 383 8.24 12.87 1.65
N LYS A 384 8.69 14.11 1.92
CA LYS A 384 9.80 14.73 1.19
C LYS A 384 11.10 13.98 1.41
N ARG A 385 11.41 13.67 2.67
CA ARG A 385 12.64 12.99 3.08
C ARG A 385 12.66 11.55 2.57
N ALA A 386 11.78 10.70 3.08
CA ALA A 386 11.60 9.34 2.59
C ALA A 386 10.15 8.87 2.70
N ASP A 387 9.59 8.48 1.56
CA ASP A 387 8.21 8.03 1.46
C ASP A 387 7.98 6.66 2.14
N VAL A 388 7.36 6.70 3.34
CA VAL A 388 7.01 5.53 4.16
C VAL A 388 5.66 4.89 3.79
N VAL A 389 4.85 5.59 2.99
CA VAL A 389 3.48 5.13 2.68
C VAL A 389 3.44 3.77 1.98
N PRO A 390 4.35 3.41 1.06
CA PRO A 390 4.40 2.06 0.49
C PRO A 390 4.54 0.95 1.54
N LEU A 391 5.30 1.17 2.61
CA LEU A 391 5.43 0.23 3.73
C LEU A 391 4.10 0.10 4.50
N ALA A 392 3.43 1.21 4.78
CA ALA A 392 2.12 1.18 5.43
C ALA A 392 1.06 0.48 4.58
N ILE A 393 1.05 0.69 3.26
CA ILE A 393 0.18 -0.04 2.34
C ILE A 393 0.48 -1.54 2.40
N ALA A 394 1.76 -1.95 2.44
CA ALA A 394 2.11 -3.36 2.56
C ALA A 394 1.60 -3.99 3.87
N LEU A 395 1.73 -3.27 5.00
CA LEU A 395 1.19 -3.69 6.29
C LEU A 395 -0.34 -3.78 6.29
N TRP A 396 -1.01 -2.81 5.66
CA TRP A 396 -2.47 -2.81 5.48
C TRP A 396 -2.95 -3.97 4.63
N ARG A 397 -2.27 -4.26 3.52
CA ARG A 397 -2.61 -5.41 2.67
C ARG A 397 -2.43 -6.74 3.40
N LEU A 398 -1.41 -6.87 4.25
CA LEU A 398 -1.24 -8.04 5.10
C LEU A 398 -2.38 -8.16 6.14
N ARG A 399 -2.80 -7.04 6.75
CA ARG A 399 -3.97 -6.99 7.65
C ARG A 399 -5.27 -7.41 6.95
N MET A 400 -5.51 -6.90 5.74
CA MET A 400 -6.68 -7.26 4.92
C MET A 400 -6.67 -8.74 4.58
N TRP A 401 -5.53 -9.25 4.11
CA TRP A 401 -5.36 -10.65 3.75
C TRP A 401 -5.73 -11.60 4.89
N GLU A 402 -5.31 -11.28 6.10
CA GLU A 402 -5.54 -12.13 7.29
C GLU A 402 -6.96 -12.03 7.85
N GLY A 403 -7.84 -11.23 7.24
CA GLY A 403 -9.26 -11.13 7.61
C GLY A 403 -9.57 -10.06 8.66
N GLN A 404 -8.56 -9.48 9.31
CA GLN A 404 -8.79 -8.54 10.41
C GLN A 404 -9.29 -7.17 9.99
N ALA A 405 -9.08 -6.77 8.73
CA ALA A 405 -9.70 -5.55 8.21
C ALA A 405 -11.23 -5.70 8.07
N TYR A 406 -11.72 -6.93 8.10
CA TYR A 406 -13.11 -7.31 7.86
C TYR A 406 -13.83 -7.79 9.11
N ALA A 407 -13.08 -8.05 10.20
CA ALA A 407 -13.62 -8.49 11.48
C ALA A 407 -14.12 -7.27 12.28
N GLY A 408 -15.44 -7.11 12.34
CA GLY A 408 -16.15 -6.06 13.09
C GLY A 408 -17.47 -5.67 12.42
N GLU A 409 -18.46 -5.25 13.21
CA GLU A 409 -19.78 -4.79 12.71
C GLU A 409 -19.67 -3.58 11.77
N ILE A 410 -18.59 -2.80 11.89
CA ILE A 410 -18.34 -1.60 11.08
C ILE A 410 -17.04 -1.80 10.30
N SER A 411 -17.14 -2.50 9.16
CA SER A 411 -16.07 -2.51 8.16
C SER A 411 -16.04 -1.13 7.46
N TYR A 412 -15.32 -0.16 8.02
CA TYR A 412 -15.25 1.24 7.51
C TYR A 412 -14.86 1.40 6.02
N TRP A 413 -14.38 0.33 5.38
CA TRP A 413 -13.95 0.32 3.98
C TRP A 413 -14.99 -0.22 3.00
N GLU A 414 -16.03 -0.90 3.49
CA GLU A 414 -17.08 -1.45 2.65
C GLU A 414 -18.44 -1.05 3.24
N VAL A 415 -19.18 -0.24 2.50
CA VAL A 415 -20.61 -0.05 2.75
C VAL A 415 -21.25 -1.44 2.63
N ASP A 416 -21.87 -1.90 3.72
CA ASP A 416 -22.32 -3.26 4.03
C ASP A 416 -21.19 -4.28 4.27
N ALA A 417 -20.98 -4.69 5.52
CA ALA A 417 -20.28 -5.95 5.81
C ALA A 417 -21.21 -7.17 5.59
N GLU A 418 -22.52 -6.95 5.70
CA GLU A 418 -23.57 -7.97 5.64
C GLU A 418 -23.55 -8.74 4.33
N TRP A 419 -23.31 -8.09 3.17
CA TRP A 419 -23.30 -8.80 1.88
C TRP A 419 -22.25 -9.91 1.82
N ARG A 420 -21.17 -9.89 2.60
CA ARG A 420 -20.17 -10.97 2.58
C ARG A 420 -20.69 -12.22 3.26
N LEU A 421 -21.34 -12.04 4.41
CA LEU A 421 -22.04 -13.10 5.11
C LEU A 421 -23.22 -13.58 4.26
N ASP A 422 -23.98 -12.66 3.68
CA ASP A 422 -25.11 -12.98 2.78
C ASP A 422 -24.67 -13.68 1.50
N TRP A 423 -23.55 -13.27 0.89
CA TRP A 423 -22.98 -13.92 -0.30
C TRP A 423 -22.39 -15.30 0.02
N ALA A 424 -21.68 -15.43 1.14
CA ALA A 424 -21.22 -16.72 1.62
C ALA A 424 -22.43 -17.64 1.87
N ASN A 425 -23.43 -17.16 2.60
CA ASN A 425 -24.64 -17.91 2.93
C ASN A 425 -25.55 -18.22 1.72
N ARG A 426 -25.51 -17.44 0.62
CA ARG A 426 -26.25 -17.75 -0.62
C ARG A 426 -25.54 -18.77 -1.53
N MET A 427 -24.25 -19.01 -1.29
CA MET A 427 -23.43 -19.97 -2.06
C MET A 427 -23.29 -21.33 -1.37
N TYR A 428 -23.84 -21.46 -0.17
CA TYR A 428 -24.06 -22.71 0.57
C TYR A 428 -25.56 -22.89 0.78
#